data_AF-A0A8T5B6E1-F1
#
_entry.id   AF-A0A8T5B6E1-F1
#
_cell.length_a   1.000
_cell.length_b   1.000
_cell.length_c   1.000
_cell.angle_alpha   90.00
_cell.angle_beta   90.00
_cell.angle_gamma   90.00
#
_symmetry.space_group_name_H-M   'P 1'
#
loop_
_entity.id
_entity.type
_entity.pdbx_description
1 polymer ?
#
loop_
_entity_poly.entity_id
_entity_poly.type
_entity_poly.pdbx_seq_one_letter_code
_entity_poly.pdbx_strand_id
1 'polypeptide(L)'
;MREEDLARQVYIVESILGLFGVNENNEIVEKVLYRGDPEEIADTLDRQRRGELTAEAAEVIRRLLEKGYERFIFSNRALAEGARGKMRVETEFLGNPKVCRYLRLNLESIALGSGLVEDASQLYGMNREISLILARRDIGRALSEREAIIIKAIQTLEGLDRALNILSGKLREWYGLHFPELGRIIEDHETYSTILGELGDRTLMTEMPKSIDLDERTRIEISKASSASIGAHLSAEDVEPVRRLALHLKGLYDYRRELEKYIVKTTSEVAPNLAGVAGPILAARLIEKAGGLGRLSMMPSGTIQLLGAEKAMFRALKTRSRPPKHGLIFQHPMVHTSPKKKRGSLARILASQLAVAARADALTGKYIGEELKRKLEARLERLKIHRK
;
A
#
# COMPACT_ATOMS: atom_id res chain seq x y z
N MET A 1 -31.31 -22.15 -28.46
CA MET A 1 -30.23 -23.01 -28.98
C MET A 1 -30.88 -24.25 -29.52
N ARG A 2 -30.51 -24.71 -30.72
CA ARG A 2 -31.01 -25.98 -31.26
C ARG A 2 -30.37 -27.13 -30.47
N GLU A 3 -31.04 -28.27 -30.32
CA GLU A 3 -30.50 -29.42 -29.57
C GLU A 3 -29.13 -29.90 -30.10
N GLU A 4 -28.85 -29.68 -31.39
CA GLU A 4 -27.55 -29.97 -32.02
C GLU A 4 -26.41 -29.06 -31.51
N ASP A 5 -26.70 -27.83 -31.09
CA ASP A 5 -25.70 -26.87 -30.57
C ASP A 5 -25.25 -27.24 -29.13
N LEU A 6 -26.10 -27.93 -28.36
CA LEU A 6 -25.80 -28.41 -27.00
C LEU A 6 -24.94 -29.68 -27.01
N ALA A 7 -24.94 -30.44 -28.10
CA ALA A 7 -24.19 -31.70 -28.22
C ALA A 7 -22.67 -31.52 -28.40
N ARG A 8 -22.22 -30.31 -28.76
CA ARG A 8 -20.80 -30.01 -29.05
C ARG A 8 -20.11 -29.08 -28.03
N GLN A 9 -20.74 -28.85 -26.89
CA GLN A 9 -20.15 -28.06 -25.81
C GLN A 9 -19.65 -28.93 -24.65
N VAL A 10 -18.61 -28.48 -23.98
CA VAL A 10 -18.01 -29.18 -22.83
C VAL A 10 -17.52 -28.20 -21.79
N TYR A 11 -17.67 -28.54 -20.52
CA TYR A 11 -17.18 -27.76 -19.39
C TYR A 11 -15.75 -28.18 -19.07
N ILE A 12 -14.83 -27.23 -19.02
CA ILE A 12 -13.47 -27.43 -18.52
C ILE A 12 -13.42 -27.04 -17.05
N VAL A 13 -13.13 -28.04 -16.22
CA VAL A 13 -13.11 -27.93 -14.76
C VAL A 13 -11.69 -28.20 -14.25
N GLU A 14 -11.10 -27.18 -13.61
CA GLU A 14 -9.81 -27.29 -12.89
C GLU A 14 -10.05 -27.84 -11.48
N SER A 15 -9.19 -28.77 -11.05
CA SER A 15 -9.14 -29.28 -9.68
C SER A 15 -7.69 -29.59 -9.28
N ILE A 16 -7.45 -29.91 -8.01
CA ILE A 16 -6.14 -30.36 -7.53
C ILE A 16 -5.63 -31.66 -8.18
N LEU A 17 -6.53 -32.45 -8.78
CA LEU A 17 -6.17 -33.70 -9.45
C LEU A 17 -5.73 -33.49 -10.91
N GLY A 18 -6.15 -32.39 -11.53
CA GLY A 18 -6.04 -32.19 -12.97
C GLY A 18 -7.18 -31.35 -13.56
N LEU A 19 -7.23 -31.36 -14.88
CA LEU A 19 -8.29 -30.76 -15.69
C LEU A 19 -9.24 -31.84 -16.21
N PHE A 20 -10.53 -31.53 -16.18
CA PHE A 20 -11.59 -32.44 -16.57
C PHE A 20 -12.50 -31.78 -17.61
N GLY A 21 -12.74 -32.49 -18.70
CA GLY A 21 -13.82 -32.19 -19.64
C GLY A 21 -15.08 -32.91 -19.20
N VAL A 22 -16.12 -32.15 -18.86
CA VAL A 22 -17.36 -32.70 -18.31
C VAL A 22 -18.55 -32.18 -19.12
N ASN A 23 -19.46 -33.06 -19.51
CA ASN A 23 -20.65 -32.69 -20.28
C ASN A 23 -21.79 -32.17 -19.38
N GLU A 24 -22.91 -31.76 -19.97
CA GLU A 24 -24.09 -31.27 -19.23
C GLU A 24 -24.75 -32.32 -18.32
N ASN A 25 -24.54 -33.60 -18.62
CA ASN A 25 -25.06 -34.73 -17.84
C ASN A 25 -24.17 -35.06 -16.63
N ASN A 26 -23.11 -34.29 -16.38
CA ASN A 26 -22.07 -34.52 -15.38
C ASN A 26 -21.15 -35.72 -15.65
N GLU A 27 -21.09 -36.20 -16.90
CA GLU A 27 -20.19 -37.28 -17.27
C GLU A 27 -18.82 -36.71 -17.64
N ILE A 28 -17.76 -37.31 -17.09
CA ILE A 28 -16.37 -36.96 -17.42
C ILE A 28 -16.06 -37.60 -18.77
N VAL A 29 -16.00 -36.77 -19.82
CA VAL A 29 -15.75 -37.21 -21.20
C VAL A 29 -14.25 -37.22 -21.53
N GLU A 30 -13.44 -36.46 -20.79
CA GLU A 30 -11.97 -36.47 -20.89
C GLU A 30 -11.33 -35.98 -19.58
N LYS A 31 -10.10 -36.43 -19.29
CA LYS A 31 -9.32 -35.92 -18.16
C LYS A 31 -7.83 -35.93 -18.46
N VAL A 32 -7.12 -34.89 -18.01
CA VAL A 32 -5.66 -34.90 -17.89
C VAL A 32 -5.33 -34.61 -16.43
N LEU A 33 -4.70 -35.60 -15.81
CA LEU A 33 -4.34 -35.57 -14.41
C LEU A 33 -2.95 -34.95 -14.27
N TYR A 34 -2.75 -34.17 -13.23
CA TYR A 34 -1.42 -33.66 -12.94
C TYR A 34 -0.49 -34.80 -12.55
N ARG A 35 0.76 -34.69 -12.99
CA ARG A 35 1.85 -35.57 -12.61
C ARG A 35 2.87 -34.71 -11.90
N GLY A 36 3.39 -35.19 -10.78
CA GLY A 36 4.36 -34.44 -10.00
C GLY A 36 4.08 -34.48 -8.51
N ASP A 37 4.98 -33.86 -7.77
CA ASP A 37 4.79 -33.60 -6.35
C ASP A 37 3.82 -32.42 -6.11
N PRO A 38 3.37 -32.19 -4.86
CA PRO A 38 2.49 -31.07 -4.53
C PRO A 38 3.01 -29.67 -4.95
N GLU A 39 4.32 -29.47 -5.07
CA GLU A 39 4.92 -28.19 -5.44
C GLU A 39 4.77 -27.92 -6.95
N GLU A 40 5.00 -28.94 -7.78
CA GLU A 40 4.77 -28.90 -9.24
C GLU A 40 3.29 -28.70 -9.57
N ILE A 41 2.41 -29.40 -8.85
CA ILE A 41 0.96 -29.24 -9.01
C ILE A 41 0.52 -27.81 -8.62
N ALA A 42 1.02 -27.30 -7.49
CA ALA A 42 0.73 -25.93 -7.06
C ALA A 42 1.25 -24.89 -8.08
N ASP A 43 2.41 -25.10 -8.70
CA ASP A 43 2.92 -24.23 -9.76
C ASP A 43 2.02 -24.23 -11.00
N THR A 44 1.61 -25.42 -11.44
CA THR A 44 0.72 -25.57 -12.60
C THR A 44 -0.62 -24.90 -12.36
N LEU A 45 -1.24 -25.12 -11.19
CA LEU A 45 -2.49 -24.48 -10.80
C LEU A 45 -2.37 -22.96 -10.73
N ASP A 46 -1.27 -22.45 -10.19
CA ASP A 46 -1.05 -21.01 -10.08
C ASP A 46 -0.89 -20.33 -11.46
N ARG A 47 -0.16 -20.98 -12.38
CA ARG A 47 -0.03 -20.54 -13.78
C ARG A 47 -1.38 -20.52 -14.49
N GLN A 48 -2.20 -21.56 -14.31
CA GLN A 48 -3.57 -21.60 -14.86
C GLN A 48 -4.50 -20.54 -14.27
N ARG A 49 -4.44 -20.27 -12.95
CA ARG A 49 -5.18 -19.18 -12.31
C ARG A 49 -4.86 -17.82 -12.92
N ARG A 50 -3.64 -17.65 -13.45
CA ARG A 50 -3.17 -16.44 -14.14
C ARG A 50 -3.52 -16.40 -15.64
N GLY A 51 -4.18 -17.44 -16.15
CA GLY A 51 -4.58 -17.55 -17.56
C GLY A 51 -3.49 -18.09 -18.48
N GLU A 52 -2.40 -18.62 -17.93
CA GLU A 52 -1.43 -19.34 -18.74
C GLU A 52 -2.03 -20.66 -19.19
N LEU A 53 -2.08 -20.87 -20.52
CA LEU A 53 -2.39 -22.17 -21.09
C LEU A 53 -1.21 -23.14 -20.85
N THR A 54 -1.28 -23.94 -19.79
CA THR A 54 -0.28 -24.97 -19.48
C THR A 54 -0.37 -26.16 -20.44
N ALA A 55 0.61 -27.05 -20.39
CA ALA A 55 0.68 -28.23 -21.26
C ALA A 55 -0.56 -29.12 -21.07
N GLU A 56 -0.98 -29.32 -19.83
CA GLU A 56 -2.13 -30.14 -19.43
C GLU A 56 -3.44 -29.53 -19.93
N ALA A 57 -3.60 -28.20 -19.79
CA ALA A 57 -4.78 -27.49 -20.29
C ALA A 57 -4.87 -27.58 -21.82
N ALA A 58 -3.75 -27.40 -22.53
CA ALA A 58 -3.69 -27.55 -23.98
C ALA A 58 -3.95 -29.00 -24.43
N GLU A 59 -3.53 -29.99 -23.64
CA GLU A 59 -3.75 -31.41 -23.92
C GLU A 59 -5.22 -31.81 -23.77
N VAL A 60 -5.91 -31.40 -22.70
CA VAL A 60 -7.35 -31.68 -22.53
C VAL A 60 -8.14 -31.10 -23.69
N ILE A 61 -7.88 -29.85 -24.06
CA ILE A 61 -8.61 -29.18 -25.14
C ILE A 61 -8.36 -29.89 -26.48
N ARG A 62 -7.12 -30.31 -26.78
CA ARG A 62 -6.81 -31.07 -28.00
C ARG A 62 -7.57 -32.40 -28.06
N ARG A 63 -7.55 -33.19 -26.99
CA ARG A 63 -8.27 -34.47 -26.91
C ARG A 63 -9.79 -34.30 -27.06
N LEU A 64 -10.33 -33.20 -26.54
CA LEU A 64 -11.76 -32.88 -26.68
C LEU A 64 -12.12 -32.41 -28.10
N LEU A 65 -11.24 -31.65 -28.77
CA LEU A 65 -11.41 -31.30 -30.19
C LEU A 65 -11.44 -32.56 -31.08
N GLU A 66 -10.54 -33.53 -30.83
CA GLU A 66 -10.52 -34.82 -31.54
C GLU A 66 -11.81 -35.63 -31.33
N LYS A 67 -12.48 -35.44 -30.19
CA LYS A 67 -13.79 -36.04 -29.86
C LYS A 67 -14.98 -35.26 -30.43
N GLY A 68 -14.75 -34.16 -31.14
CA GLY A 68 -15.79 -33.37 -31.81
C GLY A 68 -16.42 -32.24 -30.98
N TYR A 69 -15.83 -31.86 -29.84
CA TYR A 69 -16.27 -30.69 -29.07
C TYR A 69 -15.70 -29.41 -29.66
N GLU A 70 -16.55 -28.41 -29.86
CA GLU A 70 -16.20 -27.15 -30.54
C GLU A 70 -16.29 -25.93 -29.61
N ARG A 71 -17.11 -26.01 -28.54
CA ARG A 71 -17.34 -24.92 -27.59
C ARG A 71 -16.94 -25.31 -26.16
N PHE A 72 -16.08 -24.50 -25.55
CA PHE A 72 -15.48 -24.80 -24.24
C PHE A 72 -15.93 -23.81 -23.17
N ILE A 73 -16.59 -24.29 -22.12
CA ILE A 73 -17.10 -23.47 -21.02
C ILE A 73 -16.15 -23.61 -19.82
N PHE A 74 -15.50 -22.53 -19.42
CA PHE A 74 -14.54 -22.50 -18.32
C PHE A 74 -15.13 -21.89 -17.06
N SER A 75 -14.71 -22.41 -15.90
CA SER A 75 -14.96 -21.77 -14.60
C SER A 75 -13.94 -20.69 -14.22
N ASN A 76 -12.83 -20.61 -14.95
CA ASN A 76 -11.78 -19.63 -14.80
C ASN A 76 -11.73 -18.74 -16.05
N ARG A 77 -12.04 -17.44 -15.86
CA ARG A 77 -12.08 -16.48 -16.98
C ARG A 77 -10.71 -16.30 -17.63
N ALA A 78 -9.64 -16.21 -16.83
CA ALA A 78 -8.30 -15.97 -17.34
C ALA A 78 -7.82 -17.13 -18.23
N LEU A 79 -8.09 -18.37 -17.81
CA LEU A 79 -7.77 -19.54 -18.62
C LEU A 79 -8.62 -19.62 -19.89
N ALA A 80 -9.90 -19.23 -19.83
CA ALA A 80 -10.77 -19.15 -21.02
C ALA A 80 -10.23 -18.16 -22.08
N GLU A 81 -9.71 -17.02 -21.63
CA GLU A 81 -9.08 -16.01 -22.48
C GLU A 81 -7.74 -16.52 -23.05
N GLY A 82 -6.93 -17.18 -22.22
CA GLY A 82 -5.66 -17.80 -22.63
C GLY A 82 -5.84 -18.90 -23.67
N ALA A 83 -6.84 -19.78 -23.49
CA ALA A 83 -7.19 -20.83 -24.44
C ALA A 83 -7.71 -20.24 -25.77
N ARG A 84 -8.61 -19.24 -25.71
CA ARG A 84 -9.10 -18.55 -26.90
C ARG A 84 -7.96 -17.93 -27.71
N GLY A 85 -7.03 -17.25 -27.04
CA GLY A 85 -5.91 -16.58 -27.70
C GLY A 85 -4.92 -17.55 -28.34
N LYS A 86 -4.49 -18.59 -27.62
CA LYS A 86 -3.44 -19.51 -28.07
C LYS A 86 -3.94 -20.65 -28.95
N MET A 87 -5.12 -21.21 -28.66
CA MET A 87 -5.67 -22.36 -29.39
C MET A 87 -6.77 -21.98 -30.39
N ARG A 88 -7.22 -20.72 -30.42
CA ARG A 88 -8.26 -20.21 -31.33
C ARG A 88 -9.58 -21.00 -31.25
N VAL A 89 -9.91 -21.51 -30.07
CA VAL A 89 -11.16 -22.23 -29.80
C VAL A 89 -12.26 -21.29 -29.31
N GLU A 90 -13.53 -21.67 -29.51
CA GLU A 90 -14.66 -20.93 -28.94
C GLU A 90 -14.73 -21.18 -27.43
N THR A 91 -14.64 -20.10 -26.64
CA THR A 91 -14.66 -20.19 -25.18
C THR A 91 -15.76 -19.32 -24.56
N GLU A 92 -16.37 -19.82 -23.49
CA GLU A 92 -17.28 -19.08 -22.63
C GLU A 92 -16.82 -19.19 -21.17
N PHE A 93 -17.12 -18.16 -20.37
CA PHE A 93 -16.90 -18.19 -18.94
C PHE A 93 -18.23 -18.29 -18.19
N LEU A 94 -18.33 -19.28 -17.31
CA LEU A 94 -19.43 -19.42 -16.38
C LEU A 94 -18.87 -19.69 -14.99
N GLY A 95 -19.05 -18.75 -14.05
CA GLY A 95 -18.29 -18.76 -12.79
C GLY A 95 -18.59 -19.91 -11.83
N ASN A 96 -19.81 -20.46 -11.81
CA ASN A 96 -20.14 -21.60 -10.95
C ASN A 96 -21.15 -22.55 -11.60
N PRO A 97 -20.74 -23.30 -12.65
CA PRO A 97 -21.59 -24.29 -13.30
C PRO A 97 -21.97 -25.41 -12.33
N LYS A 98 -23.17 -25.99 -12.49
CA LYS A 98 -23.58 -27.19 -11.72
C LYS A 98 -22.57 -28.33 -11.85
N VAL A 99 -21.96 -28.45 -13.02
CA VAL A 99 -20.93 -29.44 -13.35
C VAL A 99 -19.67 -29.31 -12.48
N CYS A 100 -19.23 -28.09 -12.17
CA CYS A 100 -18.13 -27.86 -11.23
C CYS A 100 -18.48 -28.30 -9.81
N ARG A 101 -19.74 -28.10 -9.39
CA ARG A 101 -20.22 -28.58 -8.08
C ARG A 101 -20.25 -30.11 -8.03
N TYR A 102 -20.70 -30.77 -9.09
CA TYR A 102 -20.67 -32.23 -9.19
C TYR A 102 -19.24 -32.78 -9.00
N LEU A 103 -18.27 -32.22 -9.73
CA LEU A 103 -16.88 -32.67 -9.66
C LEU A 103 -16.29 -32.47 -8.25
N ARG A 104 -16.57 -31.34 -7.59
CA ARG A 104 -16.13 -31.08 -6.21
C ARG A 104 -16.74 -32.04 -5.20
N LEU A 105 -18.02 -32.39 -5.34
CA LEU A 105 -18.71 -33.32 -4.43
C LEU A 105 -18.25 -34.78 -4.62
N ASN A 106 -17.78 -35.13 -5.80
CA ASN A 106 -17.35 -36.48 -6.16
C ASN A 106 -15.82 -36.60 -6.32
N LEU A 107 -15.05 -35.62 -5.84
CA LEU A 107 -13.60 -35.59 -6.08
C LEU A 107 -12.89 -36.81 -5.49
N GLU A 108 -13.35 -37.30 -4.35
CA GLU A 108 -12.82 -38.50 -3.69
C GLU A 108 -13.04 -39.76 -4.53
N SER A 109 -14.27 -39.99 -5.01
CA SER A 109 -14.57 -41.15 -5.87
C SER A 109 -13.85 -41.08 -7.21
N ILE A 110 -13.70 -39.87 -7.78
CA ILE A 110 -12.93 -39.63 -9.00
C ILE A 110 -11.43 -39.92 -8.77
N ALA A 111 -10.88 -39.51 -7.62
CA ALA A 111 -9.48 -39.76 -7.29
C ALA A 111 -9.20 -41.27 -7.16
N LEU A 112 -10.02 -41.99 -6.38
CA LEU A 112 -9.91 -43.44 -6.19
C LEU A 112 -10.10 -44.19 -7.52
N GLY A 113 -11.15 -43.87 -8.27
CA GLY A 113 -11.45 -44.51 -9.56
C GLY A 113 -10.43 -44.19 -10.67
N SER A 114 -9.60 -43.17 -10.49
CA SER A 114 -8.50 -42.84 -11.39
C SER A 114 -7.18 -43.53 -11.06
N GLY A 115 -7.09 -44.20 -9.90
CA GLY A 115 -5.86 -44.82 -9.41
C GLY A 115 -4.78 -43.81 -8.98
N LEU A 116 -5.14 -42.54 -8.79
CA LEU A 116 -4.22 -41.48 -8.34
C LEU A 116 -3.89 -41.59 -6.85
N VAL A 117 -4.83 -42.11 -6.07
CA VAL A 117 -4.73 -42.28 -4.63
C VAL A 117 -5.25 -43.66 -4.26
N GLU A 118 -4.61 -44.30 -3.29
CA GLU A 118 -5.02 -45.61 -2.77
C GLU A 118 -6.20 -45.46 -1.80
N ASP A 119 -6.23 -44.36 -1.05
CA ASP A 119 -7.28 -44.05 -0.09
C ASP A 119 -7.56 -42.54 0.00
N ALA A 120 -8.70 -42.19 0.59
CA ALA A 120 -9.13 -40.80 0.70
C ALA A 120 -8.16 -39.90 1.49
N SER A 121 -7.43 -40.45 2.45
CA SER A 121 -6.47 -39.72 3.29
C SER A 121 -5.31 -39.16 2.47
N GLN A 122 -4.85 -39.88 1.45
CA GLN A 122 -3.81 -39.40 0.53
C GLN A 122 -4.29 -38.17 -0.24
N LEU A 123 -5.54 -38.17 -0.71
CA LEU A 123 -6.16 -37.01 -1.36
C LEU A 123 -6.23 -35.80 -0.42
N TYR A 124 -6.69 -36.00 0.82
CA TYR A 124 -6.78 -34.93 1.81
C TYR A 124 -5.40 -34.38 2.19
N GLY A 125 -4.39 -35.24 2.31
CA GLY A 125 -2.99 -34.86 2.56
C GLY A 125 -2.44 -33.98 1.43
N MET A 126 -2.57 -34.45 0.19
CA MET A 126 -2.13 -33.71 -1.00
C MET A 126 -2.86 -32.37 -1.15
N ASN A 127 -4.19 -32.36 -0.97
CA ASN A 127 -4.99 -31.12 -1.00
C ASN A 127 -4.50 -30.10 0.03
N ARG A 128 -4.24 -30.56 1.26
CA ARG A 128 -3.74 -29.69 2.33
C ARG A 128 -2.37 -29.11 1.98
N GLU A 129 -1.47 -29.92 1.45
CA GLU A 129 -0.11 -29.49 1.10
C GLU A 129 -0.12 -28.47 -0.04
N ILE A 130 -0.81 -28.77 -1.16
CA ILE A 130 -1.01 -27.84 -2.28
C ILE A 130 -1.63 -26.53 -1.79
N SER A 131 -2.66 -26.61 -0.95
CA SER A 131 -3.34 -25.43 -0.40
C SER A 131 -2.40 -24.58 0.44
N LEU A 132 -1.54 -25.19 1.25
CA LEU A 132 -0.54 -24.47 2.06
C LEU A 132 0.52 -23.80 1.18
N ILE A 133 0.98 -24.47 0.11
CA ILE A 133 1.94 -23.91 -0.84
C ILE A 133 1.34 -22.68 -1.54
N LEU A 134 0.14 -22.82 -2.11
CA LEU A 134 -0.57 -21.72 -2.77
C LEU A 134 -0.83 -20.56 -1.81
N ALA A 135 -1.28 -20.83 -0.58
CA ALA A 135 -1.50 -19.80 0.43
C ALA A 135 -0.19 -19.07 0.80
N ARG A 136 0.92 -19.80 0.98
CA ARG A 136 2.24 -19.20 1.22
C ARG A 136 2.69 -18.32 0.06
N ARG A 137 2.47 -18.73 -1.19
CA ARG A 137 2.80 -17.94 -2.38
C ARG A 137 1.96 -16.67 -2.47
N ASP A 138 0.65 -16.77 -2.22
CA ASP A 138 -0.25 -15.62 -2.21
C ASP A 138 0.12 -14.62 -1.10
N ILE A 139 0.45 -15.10 0.10
CA ILE A 139 0.99 -14.27 1.19
C ILE A 139 2.34 -13.66 0.80
N GLY A 140 3.26 -14.46 0.26
CA GLY A 140 4.58 -14.02 -0.16
C GLY A 140 4.53 -12.89 -1.18
N ARG A 141 3.63 -12.99 -2.17
CA ARG A 141 3.39 -11.91 -3.15
C ARG A 141 2.88 -10.65 -2.48
N ALA A 142 1.84 -10.75 -1.65
CA ALA A 142 1.28 -9.61 -0.94
C ALA A 142 2.32 -8.91 -0.04
N LEU A 143 3.25 -9.67 0.56
CA LEU A 143 4.34 -9.12 1.38
C LEU A 143 5.51 -8.57 0.54
N SER A 144 5.71 -9.09 -0.67
CA SER A 144 6.80 -8.68 -1.58
C SER A 144 6.46 -7.47 -2.44
N GLU A 145 5.20 -7.04 -2.45
CA GLU A 145 4.81 -5.79 -3.10
C GLU A 145 5.53 -4.62 -2.42
N ARG A 146 6.28 -3.83 -3.19
CA ARG A 146 7.00 -2.63 -2.70
C ARG A 146 6.07 -1.66 -1.95
N GLU A 147 4.77 -1.71 -2.23
CA GLU A 147 3.72 -1.01 -1.50
C GLU A 147 3.69 -1.34 0.00
N ALA A 148 3.83 -2.61 0.38
CA ALA A 148 3.81 -3.02 1.79
C ALA A 148 4.95 -2.35 2.58
N ILE A 149 6.10 -2.14 1.93
CA ILE A 149 7.26 -1.47 2.51
C ILE A 149 6.98 0.03 2.73
N ILE A 150 6.33 0.70 1.77
CA ILE A 150 5.95 2.12 1.89
C ILE A 150 5.03 2.34 3.10
N ILE A 151 4.05 1.46 3.30
CA ILE A 151 3.12 1.52 4.43
C ILE A 151 3.90 1.46 5.76
N LYS A 152 4.83 0.51 5.89
CA LYS A 152 5.65 0.39 7.11
C LYS A 152 6.59 1.56 7.32
N ALA A 153 7.19 2.07 6.25
CA ALA A 153 8.07 3.23 6.34
C ALA A 153 7.31 4.48 6.81
N ILE A 154 6.10 4.74 6.29
CA ILE A 154 5.26 5.87 6.75
C ILE A 154 4.81 5.69 8.20
N GLN A 155 4.34 4.51 8.59
CA GLN A 155 3.94 4.26 9.99
C GLN A 155 5.11 4.48 10.95
N THR A 156 6.32 4.09 10.55
CA THR A 156 7.55 4.31 11.30
C THR A 156 7.89 5.80 11.37
N LEU A 157 7.82 6.54 10.25
CA LEU A 157 8.04 7.99 10.22
C LEU A 157 7.06 8.72 11.15
N GLU A 158 5.77 8.37 11.13
CA GLU A 158 4.79 8.97 12.04
C GLU A 158 5.02 8.61 13.51
N GLY A 159 5.49 7.39 13.78
CA GLY A 159 5.90 6.97 15.13
C GLY A 159 7.10 7.75 15.62
N LEU A 160 8.09 7.95 14.74
CA LEU A 160 9.30 8.72 15.01
C LEU A 160 8.97 10.19 15.27
N ASP A 161 8.07 10.79 14.49
CA ASP A 161 7.61 12.18 14.69
C ASP A 161 6.99 12.37 16.08
N ARG A 162 6.17 11.43 16.54
CA ARG A 162 5.58 11.46 17.88
C ARG A 162 6.64 11.29 18.97
N ALA A 163 7.56 10.34 18.79
CA ALA A 163 8.64 10.10 19.74
C ALA A 163 9.57 11.31 19.88
N LEU A 164 10.00 11.89 18.75
CA LEU A 164 10.81 13.11 18.69
C LEU A 164 10.13 14.26 19.43
N ASN A 165 8.83 14.48 19.21
CA ASN A 165 8.10 15.55 19.89
C ASN A 165 8.04 15.34 21.41
N ILE A 166 7.74 14.12 21.88
CA ILE A 166 7.69 13.81 23.31
C ILE A 166 9.06 13.96 23.96
N LEU A 167 10.09 13.33 23.38
CA LEU A 167 11.45 13.32 23.92
C LEU A 167 12.08 14.71 23.89
N SER A 168 11.85 15.49 22.83
CA SER A 168 12.33 16.88 22.76
C SER A 168 11.65 17.78 23.79
N GLY A 169 10.35 17.56 24.06
CA GLY A 169 9.65 18.22 25.15
C GLY A 169 10.28 17.88 26.51
N LYS A 170 10.55 16.59 26.77
CA LYS A 170 11.20 16.14 28.01
C LYS A 170 12.62 16.67 28.18
N LEU A 171 13.40 16.74 27.10
CA LEU A 171 14.73 17.34 27.11
C LEU A 171 14.67 18.81 27.53
N ARG A 172 13.71 19.59 26.99
CA ARG A 172 13.50 20.99 27.34
C ARG A 172 13.07 21.17 28.79
N GLU A 173 12.15 20.34 29.28
CA GLU A 173 11.73 20.35 30.69
C GLU A 173 12.90 20.05 31.63
N TRP A 174 13.71 19.04 31.31
CA TRP A 174 14.82 18.61 32.15
C TRP A 174 15.96 19.63 32.15
N TYR A 175 16.44 20.04 30.98
CA TYR A 175 17.52 21.03 30.89
C TYR A 175 17.07 22.44 31.31
N GLY A 176 15.77 22.73 31.23
CA GLY A 176 15.18 23.98 31.74
C GLY A 176 15.39 24.21 33.24
N LEU A 177 15.68 23.15 34.02
CA LEU A 177 16.10 23.30 35.42
C LEU A 177 17.46 24.00 35.54
N HIS A 178 18.36 23.80 34.56
CA HIS A 178 19.72 24.33 34.52
C HIS A 178 19.86 25.63 33.72
N PHE A 179 19.17 25.71 32.58
CA PHE A 179 19.20 26.88 31.70
C PHE A 179 17.82 27.16 31.07
N PRO A 180 16.88 27.74 31.84
CA PRO A 180 15.51 27.97 31.39
C PRO A 180 15.39 28.96 30.22
N GLU A 181 16.31 29.93 30.11
CA GLU A 181 16.29 30.96 29.08
C GLU A 181 16.56 30.39 27.67
N LEU A 182 17.37 29.34 27.54
CA LEU A 182 17.69 28.71 26.25
C LEU A 182 16.42 28.23 25.53
N GLY A 183 15.45 27.71 26.28
CA GLY A 183 14.19 27.22 25.71
C GLY A 183 13.32 28.32 25.10
N ARG A 184 13.50 29.58 25.52
CA ARG A 184 12.81 30.76 24.97
C ARG A 184 13.52 31.32 23.75
N ILE A 185 14.85 31.23 23.72
CA ILE A 185 15.68 31.73 22.62
C ILE A 185 15.56 30.78 21.41
N ILE A 186 15.63 29.47 21.65
CA ILE A 186 15.57 28.45 20.61
C ILE A 186 14.20 27.78 20.63
N GLU A 187 13.34 28.10 19.66
CA GLU A 187 12.03 27.46 19.50
C GLU A 187 12.13 26.06 18.85
N ASP A 188 13.07 25.88 17.92
CA ASP A 188 13.23 24.61 17.20
C ASP A 188 13.81 23.50 18.07
N HIS A 189 13.17 22.33 18.06
CA HIS A 189 13.56 21.21 18.92
C HIS A 189 14.88 20.56 18.49
N GLU A 190 15.13 20.46 17.19
CA GLU A 190 16.33 19.81 16.68
C GLU A 190 17.58 20.64 16.96
N THR A 191 17.49 21.95 16.74
CA THR A 191 18.55 22.92 17.04
C THR A 191 18.85 22.91 18.54
N TYR A 192 17.82 22.89 19.39
CA TYR A 192 17.98 22.79 20.84
C TYR A 192 18.74 21.51 21.24
N SER A 193 18.34 20.34 20.70
CA SER A 193 19.06 19.08 20.94
C SER A 193 20.49 19.09 20.42
N THR A 194 20.76 19.76 19.31
CA THR A 194 22.13 19.88 18.75
C THR A 194 23.05 20.68 19.67
N ILE A 195 22.59 21.84 20.15
CA ILE A 195 23.32 22.68 21.10
C ILE A 195 23.65 21.89 22.36
N LEU A 196 22.67 21.20 22.94
CA LEU A 196 22.87 20.43 24.17
C LEU A 196 23.76 19.21 23.98
N GLY A 197 23.65 18.52 22.85
CA GLY A 197 24.50 17.36 22.57
C GLY A 197 25.98 17.76 22.44
N GLU A 198 26.25 18.91 21.82
CA GLU A 198 27.63 19.39 21.61
C GLU A 198 28.23 20.02 22.86
N LEU A 199 27.48 20.87 23.57
CA LEU A 199 28.01 21.67 24.67
C LEU A 199 27.71 21.12 26.06
N GLY A 200 26.54 20.51 26.25
CA GLY A 200 26.10 20.05 27.56
C GLY A 200 25.87 21.21 28.53
N ASP A 201 26.93 21.64 29.21
CA ASP A 201 26.89 22.64 30.28
C ASP A 201 26.71 24.08 29.74
N ARG A 202 25.95 24.91 30.47
CA ARG A 202 25.70 26.31 30.05
C ARG A 202 26.98 27.15 29.99
N THR A 203 27.98 26.87 30.83
CA THR A 203 29.25 27.62 30.87
C THR A 203 30.02 27.54 29.54
N LEU A 204 29.89 26.42 28.83
CA LEU A 204 30.52 26.21 27.52
C LEU A 204 29.78 26.95 26.38
N MET A 205 28.60 27.52 26.66
CA MET A 205 27.80 28.24 25.66
C MET A 205 28.27 29.69 25.43
N THR A 206 29.19 30.20 26.25
CA THR A 206 29.84 31.49 26.03
C THR A 206 30.78 31.45 24.82
N GLU A 207 31.41 30.31 24.55
CA GLU A 207 32.33 30.09 23.42
C GLU A 207 31.76 29.06 22.44
N MET A 208 30.52 29.29 22.00
CA MET A 208 29.82 28.35 21.13
C MET A 208 30.57 28.13 19.79
N PRO A 209 30.80 26.88 19.37
CA PRO A 209 31.44 26.54 18.10
C PRO A 209 30.67 27.07 16.89
N LYS A 210 31.39 27.51 15.86
CA LYS A 210 30.80 27.92 14.58
C LYS A 210 30.17 26.76 13.79
N SER A 211 30.39 25.51 14.20
CA SER A 211 29.78 24.32 13.59
C SER A 211 28.26 24.25 13.80
N ILE A 212 27.75 24.88 14.87
CA ILE A 212 26.32 24.98 15.12
C ILE A 212 25.77 26.12 14.25
N ASP A 213 24.89 25.76 13.32
CA ASP A 213 24.25 26.68 12.37
C ASP A 213 23.23 27.59 13.09
N LEU A 214 23.71 28.75 13.52
CA LEU A 214 22.93 29.79 14.19
C LEU A 214 23.41 31.15 13.72
N ASP A 215 22.47 32.09 13.57
CA ASP A 215 22.81 33.47 13.28
C ASP A 215 23.56 34.12 14.46
N GLU A 216 24.38 35.11 14.14
CA GLU A 216 25.27 35.77 15.12
C GLU A 216 24.49 36.45 16.25
N ARG A 217 23.29 36.97 15.96
CA ARG A 217 22.46 37.63 16.97
C ARG A 217 21.97 36.62 18.01
N THR A 218 21.45 35.47 17.56
CA THR A 218 21.02 34.38 18.45
C THR A 218 22.18 33.85 19.29
N ARG A 219 23.39 33.71 18.70
CA ARG A 219 24.60 33.28 19.43
C ARG A 219 24.96 34.23 20.57
N ILE A 220 24.96 35.54 20.31
CA ILE A 220 25.23 36.58 21.31
C ILE A 220 24.15 36.55 22.42
N GLU A 221 22.89 36.36 22.04
CA GLU A 221 21.78 36.27 23.00
C GLU A 221 21.93 35.07 23.95
N ILE A 222 22.27 33.88 23.41
CA ILE A 222 22.53 32.68 24.22
C ILE A 222 23.73 32.90 25.15
N SER A 223 24.82 33.48 24.65
CA SER A 223 26.01 33.74 25.46
C SER A 223 25.70 34.67 26.64
N LYS A 224 24.96 35.76 26.40
CA LYS A 224 24.54 36.70 27.46
C LYS A 224 23.59 36.03 28.45
N ALA A 225 22.62 35.28 27.96
CA ALA A 225 21.64 34.59 28.78
C ALA A 225 22.29 33.50 29.65
N SER A 226 23.32 32.82 29.14
CA SER A 226 24.05 31.80 29.90
C SER A 226 24.73 32.39 31.13
N SER A 227 25.45 33.50 30.97
CA SER A 227 26.16 34.15 32.08
C SER A 227 25.22 34.76 33.13
N ALA A 228 24.01 35.16 32.73
CA ALA A 228 23.01 35.76 33.60
C ALA A 228 21.90 34.78 34.05
N SER A 229 22.04 33.49 33.74
CA SER A 229 20.97 32.52 33.93
C SER A 229 20.64 32.30 35.41
N ILE A 230 19.34 32.26 35.71
CA ILE A 230 18.81 31.96 37.06
C ILE A 230 18.67 30.46 37.33
N GLY A 231 18.99 29.60 36.36
CA GLY A 231 18.84 28.16 36.49
C GLY A 231 19.78 27.55 37.53
N ALA A 232 19.40 26.39 38.05
CA ALA A 232 20.17 25.67 39.06
C ALA A 232 21.52 25.22 38.50
N HIS A 233 22.57 25.26 39.32
CA HIS A 233 23.83 24.63 38.96
C HIS A 233 23.68 23.10 39.01
N LEU A 234 23.94 22.44 37.88
CA LEU A 234 24.01 20.99 37.79
C LEU A 234 25.48 20.56 37.82
N SER A 235 25.76 19.42 38.43
CA SER A 235 27.10 18.82 38.34
C SER A 235 27.33 18.24 36.94
N ALA A 236 28.58 18.00 36.56
CA ALA A 236 28.89 17.31 35.30
C ALA A 236 28.22 15.93 35.22
N GLU A 237 28.08 15.24 36.36
CA GLU A 237 27.40 13.94 36.47
C GLU A 237 25.90 14.06 36.19
N ASP A 238 25.26 15.17 36.58
CA ASP A 238 23.84 15.43 36.35
C ASP A 238 23.56 15.95 34.93
N VAL A 239 24.50 16.70 34.33
CA VAL A 239 24.39 17.21 32.95
C VAL A 239 24.55 16.08 31.92
N GLU A 240 25.41 15.10 32.20
CA GLU A 240 25.75 14.06 31.23
C GLU A 240 24.53 13.22 30.75
N PRO A 241 23.60 12.76 31.61
CA PRO A 241 22.37 12.11 31.16
C PRO A 241 21.53 12.98 30.21
N VAL A 242 21.45 14.29 30.46
CA VAL A 242 20.70 15.24 29.63
C VAL A 242 21.37 15.39 28.26
N ARG A 243 22.70 15.53 28.25
CA ARG A 243 23.51 15.57 27.03
C ARG A 243 23.35 14.30 26.19
N ARG A 244 23.39 13.11 26.82
CA ARG A 244 23.18 11.84 26.10
C ARG A 244 21.81 11.75 25.47
N LEU A 245 20.75 12.17 26.16
CA LEU A 245 19.41 12.25 25.57
C LEU A 245 19.40 13.19 24.35
N ALA A 246 20.07 14.34 24.42
CA ALA A 246 20.18 15.27 23.31
C ALA A 246 20.92 14.66 22.10
N LEU A 247 22.01 13.90 22.32
CA LEU A 247 22.73 13.17 21.28
C LEU A 247 21.87 12.07 20.63
N HIS A 248 21.12 11.30 21.43
CA HIS A 248 20.18 10.33 20.88
C HIS A 248 19.07 10.98 20.05
N LEU A 249 18.54 12.12 20.51
CA LEU A 249 17.56 12.91 19.76
C LEU A 249 18.13 13.39 18.42
N LYS A 250 19.35 13.92 18.39
CA LYS A 250 20.05 14.30 17.15
C LYS A 250 20.11 13.13 16.17
N GLY A 251 20.54 11.95 16.62
CA GLY A 251 20.55 10.74 15.78
C GLY A 251 19.17 10.31 15.28
N LEU A 252 18.10 10.50 16.07
CA LEU A 252 16.73 10.24 15.65
C LEU A 252 16.24 11.25 14.59
N TYR A 253 16.62 12.53 14.68
CA TYR A 253 16.34 13.52 13.64
C TYR A 253 17.09 13.22 12.34
N ASP A 254 18.34 12.76 12.41
CA ASP A 254 19.10 12.31 11.25
C ASP A 254 18.42 11.12 10.56
N TYR A 255 18.08 10.08 11.33
CA TYR A 255 17.37 8.91 10.81
C TYR A 255 16.00 9.27 10.23
N ARG A 256 15.28 10.23 10.82
CA ARG A 256 14.02 10.75 10.26
C ARG A 256 14.22 11.28 8.84
N ARG A 257 15.27 12.09 8.60
CA ARG A 257 15.58 12.62 7.26
C ARG A 257 15.94 11.52 6.28
N GLU A 258 16.71 10.52 6.71
CA GLU A 258 17.06 9.37 5.88
C GLU A 258 15.83 8.56 5.47
N LEU A 259 14.95 8.28 6.44
CA LEU A 259 13.71 7.57 6.23
C LEU A 259 12.77 8.35 5.28
N GLU A 260 12.70 9.68 5.43
CA GLU A 260 11.93 10.53 4.53
C GLU A 260 12.45 10.46 3.09
N LYS A 261 13.77 10.56 2.89
CA LYS A 261 14.41 10.39 1.56
C LYS A 261 14.10 9.03 0.96
N TYR A 262 14.17 7.97 1.77
CA TYR A 262 13.82 6.61 1.34
C TYR A 262 12.36 6.51 0.88
N ILE A 263 11.42 7.08 1.63
CA ILE A 263 9.99 7.09 1.28
C ILE A 263 9.76 7.87 -0.01
N VAL A 264 10.39 9.03 -0.16
CA VAL A 264 10.31 9.87 -1.37
C VAL A 264 10.73 9.08 -2.61
N LYS A 265 11.88 8.40 -2.54
CA LYS A 265 12.39 7.56 -3.62
C LYS A 265 11.42 6.42 -3.94
N THR A 266 11.09 5.62 -2.92
CA THR A 266 10.29 4.39 -3.10
C THR A 266 8.88 4.70 -3.60
N THR A 267 8.25 5.77 -3.12
CA THR A 267 6.90 6.16 -3.55
C THR A 267 6.89 6.72 -4.97
N SER A 268 7.95 7.43 -5.37
CA SER A 268 8.08 7.91 -6.75
C SER A 268 8.29 6.77 -7.75
N GLU A 269 8.89 5.65 -7.31
CA GLU A 269 9.02 4.43 -8.11
C GLU A 269 7.70 3.64 -8.21
N VAL A 270 6.97 3.51 -7.09
CA VAL A 270 5.76 2.66 -7.00
C VAL A 270 4.51 3.38 -7.51
N ALA A 271 4.37 4.67 -7.21
CA ALA A 271 3.18 5.45 -7.53
C ALA A 271 3.56 6.82 -8.13
N PRO A 272 4.21 6.84 -9.31
CA PRO A 272 4.74 8.06 -9.92
C PRO A 272 3.65 9.09 -10.26
N ASN A 273 2.44 8.66 -10.62
CA ASN A 273 1.35 9.60 -10.92
C ASN A 273 0.83 10.27 -9.64
N LEU A 274 0.59 9.49 -8.58
CA LEU A 274 0.19 10.03 -7.29
C LEU A 274 1.25 10.96 -6.71
N ALA A 275 2.52 10.56 -6.75
CA ALA A 275 3.64 11.38 -6.29
C ALA A 275 3.74 12.69 -7.08
N GLY A 276 3.53 12.65 -8.40
CA GLY A 276 3.54 13.85 -9.26
C GLY A 276 2.41 14.84 -8.96
N VAL A 277 1.25 14.36 -8.50
CA VAL A 277 0.09 15.21 -8.19
C VAL A 277 0.08 15.68 -6.74
N ALA A 278 0.40 14.80 -5.77
CA ALA A 278 0.27 15.08 -4.34
C ALA A 278 1.59 15.48 -3.67
N GLY A 279 2.72 15.14 -4.28
CA GLY A 279 4.00 15.01 -3.60
C GLY A 279 4.19 13.60 -3.00
N PRO A 280 5.43 13.06 -2.96
CA PRO A 280 5.68 11.68 -2.54
C PRO A 280 5.21 11.35 -1.12
N ILE A 281 5.43 12.25 -0.15
CA ILE A 281 5.04 12.00 1.26
C ILE A 281 3.53 11.92 1.43
N LEU A 282 2.77 12.84 0.81
CA LEU A 282 1.32 12.82 0.88
C LEU A 282 0.75 11.60 0.12
N ALA A 283 1.33 11.25 -1.03
CA ALA A 283 0.97 10.04 -1.77
C ALA A 283 1.15 8.78 -0.90
N ALA A 284 2.30 8.64 -0.24
CA ALA A 284 2.59 7.53 0.65
C ALA A 284 1.61 7.46 1.83
N ARG A 285 1.26 8.60 2.45
CA ARG A 285 0.23 8.67 3.50
C ARG A 285 -1.16 8.27 3.01
N LEU A 286 -1.53 8.60 1.78
CA LEU A 286 -2.82 8.19 1.20
C LEU A 286 -2.86 6.67 0.95
N ILE A 287 -1.76 6.09 0.47
CA ILE A 287 -1.61 4.64 0.27
C ILE A 287 -1.69 3.91 1.61
N GLU A 288 -0.96 4.38 2.63
CA GLU A 288 -1.02 3.87 4.00
C GLU A 288 -2.45 3.90 4.54
N LYS A 289 -3.11 5.06 4.44
CA LYS A 289 -4.44 5.23 5.01
C LYS A 289 -5.52 4.38 4.31
N ALA A 290 -5.35 4.13 3.01
CA ALA A 290 -6.22 3.24 2.25
C ALA A 290 -5.91 1.75 2.50
N GLY A 291 -4.74 1.42 3.04
CA GLY A 291 -4.26 0.07 3.23
C GLY A 291 -3.75 -0.59 1.93
N GLY A 292 -3.15 0.20 1.03
CA GLY A 292 -2.57 -0.25 -0.24
C GLY A 292 -3.02 0.58 -1.44
N LEU A 293 -2.19 0.61 -2.51
CA LEU A 293 -2.49 1.37 -3.73
C LEU A 293 -3.66 0.76 -4.49
N GLY A 294 -3.76 -0.58 -4.51
CA GLY A 294 -4.89 -1.29 -5.08
C GLY A 294 -6.23 -0.90 -4.45
N ARG A 295 -6.28 -0.73 -3.12
CA ARG A 295 -7.49 -0.24 -2.44
C ARG A 295 -7.76 1.23 -2.73
N LEU A 296 -6.70 2.05 -2.72
CA LEU A 296 -6.81 3.49 -3.01
C LEU A 296 -7.38 3.74 -4.42
N SER A 297 -6.97 2.96 -5.42
CA SER A 297 -7.43 3.11 -6.81
C SER A 297 -8.93 2.85 -7.00
N MET A 298 -9.48 1.97 -6.15
CA MET A 298 -10.91 1.62 -6.12
C MET A 298 -11.76 2.64 -5.35
N MET A 299 -11.15 3.54 -4.57
CA MET A 299 -11.89 4.54 -3.82
C MET A 299 -12.48 5.63 -4.75
N PRO A 300 -13.71 6.10 -4.49
CA PRO A 300 -14.24 7.27 -5.17
C PRO A 300 -13.55 8.54 -4.69
N SER A 301 -13.54 9.58 -5.53
CA SER A 301 -12.93 10.88 -5.20
C SER A 301 -13.46 11.48 -3.88
N GLY A 302 -14.74 11.28 -3.54
CA GLY A 302 -15.31 11.77 -2.29
C GLY A 302 -14.72 11.10 -1.05
N THR A 303 -14.40 9.81 -1.13
CA THR A 303 -13.71 9.08 -0.05
C THR A 303 -12.28 9.57 0.08
N ILE A 304 -11.54 9.68 -1.05
CA ILE A 304 -10.16 10.20 -1.06
C ILE A 304 -10.10 11.61 -0.48
N GLN A 305 -11.10 12.46 -0.75
CA GLN A 305 -11.19 13.80 -0.20
C GLN A 305 -11.19 13.81 1.34
N LEU A 306 -11.78 12.79 1.97
CA LEU A 306 -12.03 12.73 3.41
C LEU A 306 -11.15 11.70 4.15
N LEU A 307 -10.27 10.98 3.46
CA LEU A 307 -9.30 10.05 4.08
C LEU A 307 -8.52 10.74 5.20
N GLY A 308 -8.51 10.17 6.40
CA GLY A 308 -7.92 10.74 7.61
C GLY A 308 -8.82 11.68 8.41
N ALA A 309 -10.03 12.00 7.93
CA ALA A 309 -11.04 12.77 8.67
C ALA A 309 -12.24 11.90 9.09
N GLU A 310 -12.09 10.58 9.15
CA GLU A 310 -13.17 9.63 9.38
C GLU A 310 -13.90 9.92 10.69
N LYS A 311 -13.16 10.17 11.78
CA LYS A 311 -13.75 10.49 13.09
C LYS A 311 -14.66 11.72 13.03
N ALA A 312 -14.21 12.78 12.34
CA ALA A 312 -14.99 14.01 12.18
C ALA A 312 -16.20 13.79 11.25
N MET A 313 -16.02 13.00 10.18
CA MET A 313 -17.07 12.64 9.23
C MET A 313 -18.16 11.80 9.91
N PHE A 314 -17.81 10.73 10.63
CA PHE A 314 -18.75 9.88 11.34
C PHE A 314 -19.48 10.63 12.45
N ARG A 315 -18.79 11.53 13.17
CA ARG A 315 -19.44 12.43 14.12
C ARG A 315 -20.47 13.31 13.43
N ALA A 316 -20.13 13.90 12.29
CA ALA A 316 -21.05 14.76 11.54
C ALA A 316 -22.29 13.99 11.03
N LEU A 317 -22.11 12.76 10.56
CA LEU A 317 -23.22 11.89 10.16
C LEU A 317 -24.13 11.55 11.35
N LYS A 318 -23.56 11.21 12.51
CA LYS A 318 -24.33 10.87 13.71
C LYS A 318 -25.09 12.07 14.27
N THR A 319 -24.48 13.26 14.27
CA THR A 319 -25.09 14.48 14.83
C THR A 319 -25.81 15.34 13.80
N ARG A 320 -25.87 14.92 12.53
CA ARG A 320 -26.36 15.70 11.38
C ARG A 320 -25.74 17.11 11.29
N SER A 321 -24.48 17.24 11.71
CA SER A 321 -23.73 18.49 11.63
C SER A 321 -22.95 18.60 10.31
N ARG A 322 -22.30 19.74 10.08
CA ARG A 322 -21.56 19.99 8.83
C ARG A 322 -20.36 19.02 8.72
N PRO A 323 -20.23 18.27 7.62
CA PRO A 323 -19.12 17.34 7.44
C PRO A 323 -17.78 18.07 7.24
N PRO A 324 -16.65 17.40 7.52
CA PRO A 324 -15.33 17.93 7.21
C PRO A 324 -15.18 18.19 5.71
N LYS A 325 -14.39 19.21 5.35
CA LYS A 325 -14.15 19.59 3.94
C LYS A 325 -13.02 18.80 3.28
N HIS A 326 -12.12 18.26 4.07
CA HIS A 326 -10.89 17.61 3.63
C HIS A 326 -10.32 16.76 4.78
N GLY A 327 -9.64 15.67 4.44
CA GLY A 327 -8.80 14.90 5.34
C GLY A 327 -7.31 15.19 5.13
N LEU A 328 -6.50 14.14 4.93
CA LEU A 328 -5.04 14.21 4.75
C LEU A 328 -4.62 15.16 3.63
N ILE A 329 -5.42 15.23 2.55
CA ILE A 329 -5.18 16.12 1.41
C ILE A 329 -5.15 17.61 1.78
N PHE A 330 -5.55 17.98 3.00
CA PHE A 330 -5.34 19.33 3.53
C PHE A 330 -3.86 19.71 3.56
N GLN A 331 -2.95 18.76 3.80
CA GLN A 331 -1.51 19.00 3.88
C GLN A 331 -0.93 19.55 2.58
N HIS A 332 -1.57 19.27 1.43
CA HIS A 332 -1.11 19.75 0.14
C HIS A 332 -1.05 21.30 0.10
N PRO A 333 0.05 21.93 -0.39
CA PRO A 333 0.22 23.38 -0.45
C PRO A 333 -0.96 24.13 -1.07
N MET A 334 -1.48 23.61 -2.19
CA MET A 334 -2.66 24.18 -2.86
C MET A 334 -3.89 24.32 -1.93
N VAL A 335 -4.05 23.44 -0.93
CA VAL A 335 -5.21 23.44 -0.04
C VAL A 335 -4.94 24.22 1.25
N HIS A 336 -3.86 23.95 1.99
CA HIS A 336 -3.66 24.60 3.29
C HIS A 336 -3.39 26.10 3.19
N THR A 337 -2.63 26.54 2.18
CA THR A 337 -2.32 27.98 1.97
C THR A 337 -3.52 28.77 1.47
N SER A 338 -4.53 28.10 0.92
CA SER A 338 -5.70 28.76 0.33
C SER A 338 -6.70 29.29 1.36
N PRO A 339 -7.49 30.33 1.04
CA PRO A 339 -8.52 30.87 1.93
C PRO A 339 -9.57 29.83 2.35
N LYS A 340 -10.02 29.87 3.61
CA LYS A 340 -10.96 28.89 4.22
C LYS A 340 -12.22 28.62 3.37
N LYS A 341 -12.72 29.62 2.64
CA LYS A 341 -13.88 29.50 1.75
C LYS A 341 -13.60 28.61 0.52
N LYS A 342 -12.38 28.63 -0.02
CA LYS A 342 -11.96 27.91 -1.23
C LYS A 342 -11.42 26.49 -0.98
N ARG A 343 -10.97 26.21 0.25
CA ARG A 343 -10.36 24.92 0.63
C ARG A 343 -11.19 23.70 0.25
N GLY A 344 -12.52 23.75 0.41
CA GLY A 344 -13.40 22.61 0.07
C GLY A 344 -13.47 22.34 -1.43
N SER A 345 -13.57 23.38 -2.26
CA SER A 345 -13.58 23.22 -3.72
C SER A 345 -12.24 22.72 -4.24
N LEU A 346 -11.13 23.24 -3.70
CA LEU A 346 -9.78 22.81 -4.06
C LEU A 346 -9.50 21.37 -3.62
N ALA A 347 -9.92 20.98 -2.42
CA ALA A 347 -9.83 19.62 -1.92
C ALA A 347 -10.57 18.63 -2.83
N ARG A 348 -11.77 19.00 -3.31
CA ARG A 348 -12.55 18.17 -4.25
C ARG A 348 -11.82 17.98 -5.58
N ILE A 349 -11.29 19.07 -6.15
CA ILE A 349 -10.54 19.01 -7.41
C ILE A 349 -9.29 18.15 -7.27
N LEU A 350 -8.53 18.35 -6.18
CA LEU A 350 -7.34 17.56 -5.87
C LEU A 350 -7.70 16.07 -5.75
N ALA A 351 -8.70 15.74 -4.95
CA ALA A 351 -9.14 14.36 -4.77
C ALA A 351 -9.58 13.69 -6.09
N SER A 352 -10.18 14.46 -7.01
CA SER A 352 -10.54 13.92 -8.33
C SER A 352 -9.33 13.59 -9.18
N GLN A 353 -8.27 14.40 -9.14
CA GLN A 353 -7.03 14.08 -9.86
C GLN A 353 -6.28 12.92 -9.19
N LEU A 354 -6.25 12.88 -7.85
CA LEU A 354 -5.65 11.78 -7.10
C LEU A 354 -6.35 10.44 -7.37
N ALA A 355 -7.67 10.42 -7.53
CA ALA A 355 -8.41 9.22 -7.90
C ALA A 355 -7.98 8.68 -9.28
N VAL A 356 -7.76 9.57 -10.25
CA VAL A 356 -7.29 9.19 -11.59
C VAL A 356 -5.84 8.72 -11.54
N ALA A 357 -4.98 9.43 -10.80
CA ALA A 357 -3.58 9.07 -10.60
C ALA A 357 -3.44 7.67 -9.97
N ALA A 358 -4.17 7.40 -8.89
CA ALA A 358 -4.16 6.11 -8.20
C ALA A 358 -4.56 4.94 -9.13
N ARG A 359 -5.55 5.16 -10.00
CA ARG A 359 -5.96 4.16 -11.00
C ARG A 359 -4.91 3.93 -12.08
N ALA A 360 -4.27 5.01 -12.55
CA ALA A 360 -3.21 4.89 -13.52
C ALA A 360 -2.03 4.09 -12.97
N ASP A 361 -1.59 4.42 -11.74
CA ASP A 361 -0.51 3.71 -11.04
C ASP A 361 -0.88 2.23 -10.80
N ALA A 362 -2.07 1.94 -10.27
CA ALA A 362 -2.45 0.57 -9.88
C ALA A 362 -2.80 -0.35 -11.06
N LEU A 363 -3.43 0.17 -12.12
CA LEU A 363 -4.08 -0.66 -13.16
C LEU A 363 -3.38 -0.61 -14.52
N THR A 364 -2.66 0.47 -14.82
CA THR A 364 -2.11 0.69 -16.17
C THR A 364 -0.59 0.79 -16.19
N GLY A 365 0.03 1.28 -15.11
CA GLY A 365 1.46 1.62 -15.06
C GLY A 365 1.88 2.77 -15.98
N LYS A 366 0.95 3.40 -16.72
CA LYS A 366 1.25 4.51 -17.63
C LYS A 366 1.46 5.80 -16.84
N TYR A 367 2.55 6.50 -17.14
CA TYR A 367 2.77 7.84 -16.60
C TYR A 367 1.91 8.89 -17.32
N ILE A 368 1.05 9.54 -16.56
CA ILE A 368 0.15 10.64 -16.93
C ILE A 368 0.24 11.83 -15.94
N GLY A 369 1.22 11.83 -15.05
CA GLY A 369 1.34 12.80 -13.95
C GLY A 369 1.39 14.26 -14.42
N GLU A 370 2.13 14.55 -15.50
CA GLU A 370 2.21 15.89 -16.08
C GLU A 370 0.86 16.40 -16.60
N GLU A 371 0.09 15.53 -17.26
CA GLU A 371 -1.24 15.88 -17.77
C GLU A 371 -2.20 16.20 -16.61
N LEU A 372 -2.17 15.39 -15.55
CA LEU A 372 -2.98 15.60 -14.35
C LEU A 372 -2.60 16.89 -13.64
N LYS A 373 -1.30 17.21 -13.57
CA LYS A 373 -0.80 18.46 -12.98
C LYS A 373 -1.26 19.67 -13.78
N ARG A 374 -1.15 19.64 -15.12
CA ARG A 374 -1.67 20.70 -16.00
C ARG A 374 -3.18 20.89 -15.84
N LYS A 375 -3.95 19.79 -15.75
CA LYS A 375 -5.41 19.86 -15.50
C LYS A 375 -5.73 20.48 -14.14
N LEU A 376 -4.92 20.18 -13.13
CA LEU A 376 -5.05 20.74 -11.78
C LEU A 376 -4.80 22.25 -11.78
N GLU A 377 -3.71 22.70 -12.41
CA GLU A 377 -3.31 24.10 -12.53
C GLU A 377 -4.36 24.91 -13.31
N ALA A 378 -4.84 24.41 -14.45
CA ALA A 378 -5.88 25.07 -15.24
C ALA A 378 -7.19 25.23 -14.46
N ARG A 379 -7.58 24.23 -13.64
CA ARG A 379 -8.76 24.34 -12.76
C ARG A 379 -8.53 25.33 -11.61
N LEU A 380 -7.31 25.40 -11.08
CA LEU A 380 -6.94 26.35 -10.03
C LEU A 380 -7.04 27.79 -10.53
N GLU A 381 -6.57 28.07 -11.75
CA GLU A 381 -6.66 29.39 -12.39
C GLU A 381 -8.12 29.84 -12.57
N ARG A 382 -8.99 28.96 -13.08
CA ARG A 382 -10.43 29.27 -13.23
C ARG A 382 -11.09 29.67 -11.90
N LEU A 383 -10.70 29.04 -10.80
CA LEU A 383 -11.16 29.38 -9.44
C LEU A 383 -10.52 30.65 -8.85
N LYS A 384 -9.35 31.05 -9.36
CA LYS A 384 -8.73 32.35 -9.07
C LYS A 384 -9.39 33.47 -9.86
N ILE A 385 -9.89 33.20 -11.07
CA ILE A 385 -10.53 34.17 -11.99
C ILE A 385 -11.98 34.53 -11.61
N HIS A 386 -12.75 33.63 -10.99
CA HIS A 386 -14.10 33.93 -10.45
C HIS A 386 -14.04 34.83 -9.20
N ARG A 387 -13.31 35.95 -9.31
CA ARG A 387 -12.87 36.83 -8.24
C ARG A 387 -13.04 38.30 -8.62
N LYS A 388 -14.00 38.61 -9.48
CA LYS A 388 -14.73 39.87 -9.38
C LYS A 388 -16.10 39.57 -8.80
#